data_AF-A0A9D7M3X0-F1
#
_entry.id   AF-A0A9D7M3X0-F1
#
_cell.length_a   1.000
_cell.length_b   1.000
_cell.length_c   1.000
_cell.angle_alpha   90.00
_cell.angle_beta   90.00
_cell.angle_gamma   90.00
#
_symmetry.space_group_name_H-M   'P 1'
#
loop_
_entity.id
_entity.type
_entity.pdbx_description
1 polymer ?
#
loop_
_entity_poly.entity_id
_entity_poly.type
_entity_poly.pdbx_seq_one_letter_code
_entity_poly.pdbx_strand_id
1 'polypeptide(L)'
;MNNFSGKMEVMGNVMNRILVILMFSFASCFNSPRVEQIDNIDDTIQNNNIHEDKKIIVQSDTQITTRFIQLAHLLDNKGYTYDTARFTKTYGRAYHGKQFELDGYCFYKIPFNKTIIFGHIMRCDTNTSEHIKEWCNDWKLNMESFNSTQSITQYFYIDKNYKDPNFHGEKYFADGIVEEWKFPDSKSARLAAKELGEKEEMVFVLCTGFICYIENYMYVFHSRAINFMYSIKPVFKDFTNKTNAIQTNLKLIGD
;
A
#
# COMPACT_ATOMS: atom_id res chain seq x y z
N MET A 1 29.92 22.54 -67.73
CA MET A 1 28.57 22.92 -68.18
C MET A 1 27.92 21.70 -68.79
N ASN A 2 26.91 21.13 -68.12
CA ASN A 2 25.76 20.42 -68.70
C ASN A 2 24.80 20.11 -67.55
N ASN A 3 23.63 20.75 -67.61
CA ASN A 3 22.49 20.61 -66.70
C ASN A 3 21.57 19.49 -67.19
N PHE A 4 21.05 18.68 -66.27
CA PHE A 4 19.77 17.96 -66.33
C PHE A 4 19.44 17.56 -64.87
N SER A 5 18.60 18.29 -64.12
CA SER A 5 17.14 18.40 -64.17
C SER A 5 16.38 17.07 -64.13
N GLY A 6 15.77 16.80 -62.96
CA GLY A 6 14.51 16.05 -62.85
C GLY A 6 14.58 14.66 -62.23
N LYS A 7 14.18 14.55 -60.95
CA LYS A 7 12.88 13.97 -60.54
C LYS A 7 12.74 13.91 -59.01
N MET A 8 11.72 14.61 -58.51
CA MET A 8 11.09 14.41 -57.21
C MET A 8 10.00 13.35 -57.35
N GLU A 9 9.94 12.39 -56.42
CA GLU A 9 8.80 11.54 -56.02
C GLU A 9 9.24 10.95 -54.67
N VAL A 10 8.85 11.46 -53.49
CA VAL A 10 7.56 11.32 -52.77
C VAL A 10 7.05 9.88 -52.70
N MET A 11 7.40 9.19 -51.61
CA MET A 11 6.59 8.20 -50.88
C MET A 11 7.42 7.85 -49.62
N GLY A 12 6.98 8.02 -48.37
CA GLY A 12 5.63 8.01 -47.84
C GLY A 12 5.56 6.93 -46.77
N ASN A 13 5.50 7.33 -45.49
CA ASN A 13 5.05 6.53 -44.35
C ASN A 13 5.84 5.26 -43.97
N VAL A 14 6.92 5.44 -43.20
CA VAL A 14 7.42 4.39 -42.29
C VAL A 14 7.77 5.02 -40.94
N MET A 15 6.77 5.56 -40.23
CA MET A 15 6.87 5.87 -38.81
C MET A 15 5.51 6.35 -38.32
N ASN A 16 4.66 5.44 -37.89
CA ASN A 16 3.72 5.65 -36.79
C ASN A 16 2.79 4.44 -36.62
N ARG A 17 2.61 4.05 -35.35
CA ARG A 17 1.54 3.17 -34.82
C ARG A 17 1.83 1.67 -34.81
N ILE A 18 2.81 1.28 -34.01
CA ILE A 18 2.71 0.10 -33.16
C ILE A 18 2.09 0.57 -31.84
N LEU A 19 0.76 0.47 -31.71
CA LEU A 19 0.04 0.49 -30.44
C LEU A 19 -1.38 -0.02 -30.68
N VAL A 20 -1.98 -0.62 -29.67
CA VAL A 20 -3.31 -1.26 -29.63
C VAL A 20 -3.28 -2.77 -29.93
N ILE A 21 -2.73 -3.53 -28.98
CA ILE A 21 -3.22 -4.88 -28.66
C ILE A 21 -3.44 -4.90 -27.15
N LEU A 22 -4.70 -5.04 -26.75
CA LEU A 22 -5.24 -5.77 -25.58
C LEU A 22 -6.63 -5.19 -25.24
N MET A 23 -7.61 -5.50 -26.09
CA MET A 23 -9.01 -5.42 -25.68
C MET A 23 -9.31 -6.59 -24.75
N PHE A 24 -9.68 -6.23 -23.54
CA PHE A 24 -10.31 -7.06 -22.53
C PHE A 24 -11.48 -7.86 -23.10
N SER A 25 -11.40 -9.19 -23.02
CA SER A 25 -12.54 -10.08 -23.17
C SER A 25 -12.65 -10.93 -21.91
N PHE A 26 -13.26 -10.36 -20.85
CA PHE A 26 -13.78 -11.14 -19.74
C PHE A 26 -15.30 -11.15 -19.83
N ALA A 27 -15.81 -12.08 -20.63
CA ALA A 27 -17.18 -12.56 -20.49
C ALA A 27 -17.10 -13.89 -19.72
N SER A 28 -17.40 -13.86 -18.43
CA SER A 28 -17.68 -15.08 -17.67
C SER A 28 -18.67 -14.75 -16.56
N CYS A 29 -19.91 -15.20 -16.79
CA CYS A 29 -20.95 -15.36 -15.80
C CYS A 29 -20.42 -16.15 -14.60
N PHE A 30 -20.69 -15.67 -13.38
CA PHE A 30 -20.72 -16.55 -12.22
C PHE A 30 -22.02 -16.36 -11.46
N ASN A 31 -22.79 -17.47 -11.44
CA ASN A 31 -23.96 -17.67 -10.61
C ASN A 31 -23.58 -17.55 -9.14
N SER A 32 -24.39 -16.81 -8.41
CA SER A 32 -24.40 -16.74 -6.95
C SER A 32 -24.97 -18.04 -6.36
N PRO A 33 -24.28 -18.65 -5.38
CA PRO A 33 -24.94 -19.45 -4.36
C PRO A 33 -25.06 -18.61 -3.08
N ARG A 34 -26.31 -18.41 -2.69
CA ARG A 34 -26.78 -18.00 -1.37
C ARG A 34 -26.75 -19.23 -0.46
N VAL A 35 -26.34 -19.08 0.83
CA VAL A 35 -26.56 -19.95 2.02
C VAL A 35 -25.43 -19.60 3.02
N GLU A 36 -25.54 -19.52 4.35
CA GLU A 36 -26.60 -19.45 5.37
C GLU A 36 -25.92 -18.85 6.63
N GLN A 37 -26.68 -18.17 7.48
CA GLN A 37 -26.20 -17.73 8.80
C GLN A 37 -26.18 -18.92 9.76
N ILE A 38 -25.10 -19.06 10.54
CA ILE A 38 -25.10 -19.87 11.76
C ILE A 38 -24.52 -19.01 12.89
N ASP A 39 -25.36 -18.76 13.89
CA ASP A 39 -25.05 -18.13 15.17
C ASP A 39 -24.41 -19.12 16.16
N ASN A 40 -23.70 -18.54 17.14
CA ASN A 40 -23.33 -19.06 18.47
C ASN A 40 -22.20 -20.09 18.61
N ILE A 41 -21.06 -19.64 19.17
CA ILE A 41 -20.26 -20.32 20.23
C ILE A 41 -19.56 -19.18 21.02
N ASP A 42 -20.11 -18.74 22.15
CA ASP A 42 -19.93 -19.23 23.54
C ASP A 42 -18.56 -18.87 24.16
N ASP A 43 -18.65 -18.00 25.16
CA ASP A 43 -17.57 -17.45 25.97
C ASP A 43 -17.04 -18.53 26.93
N THR A 44 -15.74 -18.82 26.91
CA THR A 44 -15.11 -19.45 28.08
C THR A 44 -13.70 -18.91 28.31
N ILE A 45 -13.62 -18.08 29.34
CA ILE A 45 -12.42 -17.57 29.99
C ILE A 45 -11.70 -18.75 30.67
N GLN A 46 -10.44 -19.01 30.31
CA GLN A 46 -9.52 -19.75 31.19
C GLN A 46 -8.29 -18.90 31.49
N ASN A 47 -8.29 -18.38 32.72
CA ASN A 47 -7.13 -17.90 33.44
C ASN A 47 -6.12 -19.03 33.65
N ASN A 48 -4.85 -18.79 33.35
CA ASN A 48 -3.73 -19.38 34.08
C ASN A 48 -2.58 -18.36 34.15
N ASN A 49 -2.24 -17.99 35.39
CA ASN A 49 -1.07 -17.21 35.77
C ASN A 49 0.22 -18.01 35.57
N ILE A 50 1.35 -17.34 35.28
CA ILE A 50 2.56 -17.26 36.13
C ILE A 50 3.71 -16.54 35.39
N HIS A 51 4.22 -15.49 36.06
CA HIS A 51 5.54 -14.85 36.06
C HIS A 51 6.33 -14.57 34.77
N GLU A 52 6.65 -13.28 34.57
CA GLU A 52 7.97 -12.72 34.94
C GLU A 52 7.91 -11.18 34.99
N ASP A 53 8.41 -10.60 36.09
CA ASP A 53 8.55 -9.16 36.31
C ASP A 53 9.56 -8.56 35.32
N LYS A 54 9.09 -8.22 34.12
CA LYS A 54 9.76 -7.25 33.27
C LYS A 54 9.33 -5.86 33.67
N LYS A 55 10.21 -5.23 34.46
CA LYS A 55 10.32 -3.78 34.68
C LYS A 55 9.73 -3.02 33.48
N ILE A 56 8.50 -2.52 33.65
CA ILE A 56 7.82 -1.71 32.63
C ILE A 56 8.62 -0.42 32.51
N ILE A 57 9.47 -0.35 31.50
CA ILE A 57 10.03 0.90 31.02
C ILE A 57 8.84 1.64 30.44
N VAL A 58 8.44 2.71 31.11
CA VAL A 58 7.37 3.63 30.66
C VAL A 58 7.77 4.14 29.27
N GLN A 59 7.20 3.52 28.23
CA GLN A 59 7.35 3.98 26.87
C GLN A 59 6.43 5.18 26.66
N SER A 60 7.07 6.34 26.52
CA SER A 60 6.43 7.60 26.17
C SER A 60 5.70 7.49 24.82
N ASP A 61 4.36 7.50 24.83
CA ASP A 61 3.45 7.92 23.74
C ASP A 61 3.76 7.42 22.30
N THR A 62 4.48 6.32 22.16
CA THR A 62 4.77 5.65 20.88
C THR A 62 3.60 4.72 20.56
N GLN A 63 2.51 5.34 20.12
CA GLN A 63 1.23 4.76 19.66
C GLN A 63 1.39 3.87 18.41
N ILE A 64 2.13 2.76 18.50
CA ILE A 64 2.10 1.70 17.47
C ILE A 64 1.70 0.39 18.09
N THR A 65 0.92 -0.42 17.36
CA THR A 65 0.43 -1.68 17.91
C THR A 65 1.53 -2.73 17.95
N THR A 66 1.44 -3.66 18.90
CA THR A 66 2.28 -4.88 18.91
C THR A 66 2.17 -5.66 17.59
N ARG A 67 1.00 -5.63 16.93
CA ARG A 67 0.78 -6.27 15.63
C ARG A 67 1.65 -5.65 14.53
N PHE A 68 1.88 -4.35 14.57
CA PHE A 68 2.75 -3.67 13.60
C PHE A 68 4.23 -3.95 13.84
N ILE A 69 4.65 -4.09 15.10
CA ILE A 69 6.00 -4.56 15.44
C ILE A 69 6.19 -6.00 14.96
N GLN A 70 5.23 -6.89 15.22
CA GLN A 70 5.25 -8.28 14.75
C GLN A 70 5.27 -8.38 13.22
N LEU A 71 4.67 -7.42 12.51
CA LEU A 71 4.77 -7.34 11.06
C LEU A 71 6.19 -6.99 10.59
N ALA A 72 6.89 -6.09 11.30
CA ALA A 72 8.30 -5.81 11.00
C ALA A 72 9.17 -7.07 11.17
N HIS A 73 8.94 -7.84 12.23
CA HIS A 73 9.56 -9.17 12.41
C HIS A 73 9.23 -10.16 11.31
N LEU A 74 7.97 -10.19 10.85
CA LEU A 74 7.55 -11.06 9.75
C LEU A 74 8.30 -10.71 8.46
N LEU A 75 8.42 -9.42 8.15
CA LEU A 75 9.19 -8.93 7.01
C LEU A 75 10.67 -9.32 7.14
N ASP A 76 11.25 -9.17 8.33
CA ASP A 76 12.65 -9.53 8.58
C ASP A 76 12.94 -11.02 8.34
N ASN A 77 12.05 -11.88 8.84
CA ASN A 77 12.11 -13.33 8.65
C ASN A 77 11.89 -13.75 7.19
N LYS A 78 11.19 -12.94 6.39
CA LYS A 78 10.99 -13.18 4.95
C LYS A 78 12.10 -12.64 4.06
N GLY A 79 13.19 -12.13 4.67
CA GLY A 79 14.34 -11.64 3.92
C GLY A 79 14.30 -10.15 3.59
N TYR A 80 13.45 -9.35 4.23
CA TYR A 80 13.45 -7.89 4.07
C TYR A 80 14.11 -7.21 5.26
N THR A 81 14.63 -6.00 5.09
CA THR A 81 15.16 -5.19 6.21
C THR A 81 14.61 -3.77 6.09
N TYR A 82 14.64 -3.00 7.17
CA TYR A 82 14.17 -1.63 7.11
C TYR A 82 15.07 -0.76 6.21
N ASP A 83 14.48 0.11 5.39
CA ASP A 83 15.21 0.94 4.40
C ASP A 83 15.41 2.39 4.90
N THR A 84 16.36 2.61 5.80
CA THR A 84 16.69 3.97 6.29
C THR A 84 17.46 4.80 5.26
N ALA A 85 18.41 4.20 4.54
CA ALA A 85 19.32 4.94 3.65
C ALA A 85 18.56 5.60 2.49
N ARG A 86 17.65 4.86 1.86
CA ARG A 86 16.87 5.38 0.75
C ARG A 86 15.74 6.27 1.23
N PHE A 87 15.19 5.97 2.41
CA PHE A 87 14.25 6.86 3.04
C PHE A 87 14.82 8.27 3.21
N THR A 88 16.03 8.39 3.76
CA THR A 88 16.70 9.69 3.92
C THR A 88 16.87 10.41 2.58
N LYS A 89 17.18 9.67 1.51
CA LYS A 89 17.36 10.24 0.16
C LYS A 89 16.05 10.72 -0.48
N THR A 90 15.01 9.89 -0.43
CA THR A 90 13.75 10.15 -1.17
C THR A 90 12.77 10.97 -0.35
N TYR A 91 12.71 10.74 0.96
CA TYR A 91 11.68 11.28 1.85
C TYR A 91 12.25 12.15 2.98
N GLY A 92 13.57 12.25 3.15
CA GLY A 92 14.21 12.87 4.32
C GLY A 92 13.69 14.26 4.70
N ARG A 93 13.27 15.09 3.74
CA ARG A 93 12.69 16.42 4.02
C ARG A 93 11.29 16.34 4.65
N ALA A 94 10.43 15.39 4.25
CA ALA A 94 9.06 15.29 4.76
C ALA A 94 8.97 14.65 6.15
N TYR A 95 10.02 13.94 6.57
CA TYR A 95 10.04 13.12 7.78
C TYR A 95 11.21 13.40 8.73
N HIS A 96 11.94 14.49 8.52
CA HIS A 96 13.00 14.92 9.43
C HIS A 96 12.47 14.97 10.87
N GLY A 97 13.15 14.27 11.79
CA GLY A 97 12.80 14.24 13.22
C GLY A 97 11.55 13.44 13.56
N LYS A 98 10.98 12.68 12.61
CA LYS A 98 9.79 11.83 12.84
C LYS A 98 10.11 10.34 12.91
N GLN A 99 11.38 10.00 12.81
CA GLN A 99 11.90 8.65 12.96
C GLN A 99 11.94 8.26 14.45
N PHE A 100 11.62 7.02 14.75
CA PHE A 100 11.86 6.41 16.05
C PHE A 100 12.21 4.94 15.88
N GLU A 101 12.95 4.41 16.84
CA GLU A 101 13.33 3.01 16.86
C GLU A 101 12.55 2.27 17.93
N LEU A 102 12.10 1.06 17.59
CA LEU A 102 11.43 0.16 18.51
C LEU A 102 11.77 -1.28 18.16
N ASP A 103 12.24 -2.04 19.16
CA ASP A 103 12.57 -3.46 19.02
C ASP A 103 13.57 -3.77 17.88
N GLY A 104 14.55 -2.87 17.68
CA GLY A 104 15.54 -2.99 16.60
C GLY A 104 15.04 -2.61 15.20
N TYR A 105 13.81 -2.13 15.06
CA TYR A 105 13.23 -1.66 13.80
C TYR A 105 13.05 -0.14 13.79
N CYS A 106 13.10 0.42 12.59
CA CYS A 106 12.98 1.85 12.35
C CYS A 106 11.60 2.20 11.78
N PHE A 107 10.85 3.04 12.51
CA PHE A 107 9.51 3.49 12.17
C PHE A 107 9.46 5.01 11.99
N TYR A 108 8.41 5.49 11.32
CA TYR A 108 8.26 6.91 11.01
C TYR A 108 6.83 7.38 11.26
N LYS A 109 6.65 8.41 12.07
CA LYS A 109 5.36 9.10 12.18
C LYS A 109 5.17 10.02 10.98
N ILE A 110 3.99 10.03 10.38
CA ILE A 110 3.66 10.89 9.25
C ILE A 110 2.34 11.63 9.49
N PRO A 111 2.26 12.94 9.23
CA PRO A 111 0.98 13.63 9.20
C PRO A 111 0.19 13.23 7.95
N PHE A 112 -1.14 13.19 8.05
CA PHE A 112 -2.03 12.80 6.95
C PHE A 112 -1.76 13.59 5.65
N ASN A 113 -1.48 14.89 5.75
CA ASN A 113 -1.20 15.75 4.60
C ASN A 113 0.11 15.46 3.83
N LYS A 114 0.89 14.46 4.26
CA LYS A 114 2.09 13.96 3.56
C LYS A 114 1.90 12.57 2.97
N THR A 115 0.72 11.97 3.12
CA THR A 115 0.40 10.65 2.57
C THR A 115 0.05 10.73 1.09
N ILE A 116 0.18 9.61 0.37
CA ILE A 116 -0.26 9.48 -1.02
C ILE A 116 -1.78 9.73 -1.13
N ILE A 117 -2.54 9.25 -0.15
CA ILE A 117 -4.00 9.43 -0.04
C ILE A 117 -4.40 10.90 -0.06
N PHE A 118 -3.73 11.73 0.76
CA PHE A 118 -4.01 13.17 0.75
C PHE A 118 -3.67 13.82 -0.59
N GLY A 119 -2.56 13.43 -1.22
CA GLY A 119 -2.20 13.90 -2.55
C GLY A 119 -3.26 13.56 -3.60
N HIS A 120 -3.85 12.36 -3.53
CA HIS A 120 -4.95 11.92 -4.39
C HIS A 120 -6.20 12.80 -4.19
N ILE A 121 -6.63 13.00 -2.94
CA ILE A 121 -7.78 13.85 -2.61
C ILE A 121 -7.58 15.27 -3.16
N MET A 122 -6.41 15.86 -2.91
CA MET A 122 -6.13 17.23 -3.35
C MET A 122 -6.06 17.39 -4.86
N ARG A 123 -5.54 16.39 -5.57
CA ARG A 123 -5.56 16.41 -7.04
C ARG A 123 -6.99 16.50 -7.58
N CYS A 124 -7.95 15.88 -6.89
CA CYS A 124 -9.36 15.93 -7.27
C CYS A 124 -10.10 17.21 -6.87
N ASP A 125 -9.60 17.96 -5.90
CA ASP A 125 -10.18 19.24 -5.51
C ASP A 125 -9.65 20.42 -6.35
N THR A 126 -8.58 20.21 -7.12
CA THR A 126 -8.08 21.24 -8.02
C THR A 126 -8.93 21.37 -9.29
N ASN A 127 -9.36 22.61 -9.56
CA ASN A 127 -10.12 23.00 -10.75
C ASN A 127 -9.26 22.80 -12.01
N THR A 128 -9.32 21.60 -12.57
CA THR A 128 -8.49 21.16 -13.69
C THR A 128 -9.35 20.80 -14.90
N SER A 129 -8.70 20.38 -16.00
CA SER A 129 -9.33 19.99 -17.26
C SER A 129 -10.53 19.07 -17.06
N GLU A 130 -11.51 19.12 -17.97
CA GLU A 130 -12.73 18.31 -17.91
C GLU A 130 -12.48 16.81 -17.67
N HIS A 131 -11.43 16.26 -18.27
CA HIS A 131 -11.00 14.87 -18.07
C HIS A 131 -10.67 14.52 -16.61
N ILE A 132 -10.09 15.45 -15.84
CA ILE A 132 -9.78 15.21 -14.43
C ILE A 132 -11.05 15.29 -13.58
N LYS A 133 -12.03 16.12 -13.94
CA LYS A 133 -13.32 16.18 -13.25
C LYS A 133 -14.09 14.86 -13.40
N GLU A 134 -14.17 14.34 -14.63
CA GLU A 134 -14.78 13.05 -14.91
C GLU A 134 -14.10 11.93 -14.11
N TRP A 135 -12.76 11.88 -14.15
CA TRP A 135 -11.99 10.92 -13.37
C TRP A 135 -12.25 11.05 -11.86
N CYS A 136 -12.32 12.27 -11.34
CA CYS A 136 -12.55 12.50 -9.91
C CYS A 136 -13.97 12.18 -9.46
N ASN A 137 -14.98 12.26 -10.33
CA ASN A 137 -16.34 11.87 -9.96
C ASN A 137 -16.40 10.39 -9.55
N ASP A 138 -15.61 9.55 -10.21
CA ASP A 138 -15.60 8.10 -9.95
C ASP A 138 -14.59 7.73 -8.85
N TRP A 139 -13.45 8.42 -8.78
CA TRP A 139 -12.29 7.97 -8.03
C TRP A 139 -11.90 8.84 -6.84
N LYS A 140 -12.58 9.96 -6.61
CA LYS A 140 -12.30 10.80 -5.44
C LYS A 140 -12.60 10.05 -4.15
N LEU A 141 -11.64 10.08 -3.22
CA LEU A 141 -11.85 9.63 -1.85
C LEU A 141 -12.59 10.71 -1.07
N ASN A 142 -13.57 10.31 -0.26
CA ASN A 142 -14.23 11.17 0.71
C ASN A 142 -13.26 11.49 1.84
N MET A 143 -12.86 12.77 1.89
CA MET A 143 -11.99 13.32 2.92
C MET A 143 -12.51 13.05 4.34
N GLU A 144 -13.82 13.05 4.55
CA GLU A 144 -14.43 12.83 5.87
C GLU A 144 -14.04 11.48 6.47
N SER A 145 -13.92 10.44 5.64
CA SER A 145 -13.49 9.11 6.07
C SER A 145 -12.08 9.10 6.66
N PHE A 146 -11.21 10.02 6.23
CA PHE A 146 -9.81 10.09 6.65
C PHE A 146 -9.52 11.23 7.64
N ASN A 147 -10.40 12.22 7.76
CA ASN A 147 -10.20 13.40 8.60
C ASN A 147 -10.12 13.06 10.11
N SER A 148 -10.67 11.92 10.51
CA SER A 148 -10.62 11.42 11.90
C SER A 148 -9.34 10.65 12.25
N THR A 149 -8.39 10.54 11.32
CA THR A 149 -7.13 9.83 11.56
C THR A 149 -6.34 10.48 12.70
N GLN A 150 -6.09 9.73 13.77
CA GLN A 150 -5.37 10.19 14.95
C GLN A 150 -3.86 10.15 14.76
N SER A 151 -3.35 9.08 14.13
CA SER A 151 -1.93 8.90 13.88
C SER A 151 -1.70 7.99 12.68
N ILE A 152 -0.58 8.20 12.00
CA ILE A 152 -0.12 7.34 10.91
C ILE A 152 1.34 7.03 11.16
N THR A 153 1.66 5.75 11.18
CA THR A 153 3.03 5.25 11.29
C THR A 153 3.36 4.44 10.05
N GLN A 154 4.54 4.67 9.49
CA GLN A 154 5.07 3.93 8.35
C GLN A 154 6.28 3.10 8.72
N TYR A 155 6.39 1.95 8.06
CA TYR A 155 7.54 1.07 8.04
C TYR A 155 7.98 0.87 6.60
N PHE A 156 9.21 1.27 6.29
CA PHE A 156 9.81 1.14 4.96
C PHE A 156 10.72 -0.08 4.96
N TYR A 157 10.60 -0.94 3.95
CA TYR A 157 11.40 -2.16 3.88
C TYR A 157 11.94 -2.41 2.46
N ILE A 158 13.02 -3.18 2.39
CA ILE A 158 13.74 -3.53 1.18
C ILE A 158 14.33 -4.95 1.29
N ASP A 159 14.40 -5.70 0.19
CA ASP A 159 14.93 -7.06 0.13
C ASP A 159 16.42 -7.13 0.53
N LYS A 160 16.79 -7.87 1.58
CA LYS A 160 18.18 -8.03 2.08
C LYS A 160 19.19 -8.40 0.98
N ASN A 161 18.77 -9.12 -0.05
CA ASN A 161 19.63 -9.55 -1.16
C ASN A 161 20.11 -8.39 -2.03
N TYR A 162 19.54 -7.18 -1.91
CA TYR A 162 20.04 -5.98 -2.61
C TYR A 162 21.50 -5.66 -2.27
N LYS A 163 21.99 -6.17 -1.13
CA LYS A 163 23.34 -5.94 -0.63
C LYS A 163 24.37 -6.97 -1.14
N ASP A 164 23.96 -7.98 -1.92
CA ASP A 164 24.89 -9.00 -2.43
C ASP A 164 25.74 -8.45 -3.60
N PRO A 165 27.06 -8.29 -3.41
CA PRO A 165 27.94 -7.78 -4.46
C PRO A 165 28.13 -8.75 -5.65
N ASN A 166 27.76 -10.03 -5.50
CA ASN A 166 27.81 -11.03 -6.57
C ASN A 166 26.53 -11.06 -7.42
N PHE A 167 25.49 -10.32 -7.03
CA PHE A 167 24.27 -10.18 -7.81
C PHE A 167 24.51 -9.23 -8.99
N HIS A 168 25.19 -9.75 -10.02
CA HIS A 168 25.54 -9.00 -11.24
C HIS A 168 24.37 -8.78 -12.21
N GLY A 169 23.15 -9.22 -11.84
CA GLY A 169 21.95 -9.12 -12.66
C GLY A 169 20.89 -8.23 -12.03
N GLU A 170 20.84 -6.98 -12.48
CA GLU A 170 19.72 -6.03 -12.36
C GLU A 170 19.61 -5.18 -11.07
N LYS A 171 19.48 -3.86 -11.26
CA LYS A 171 19.34 -2.81 -10.23
C LYS A 171 17.95 -2.77 -9.58
N TYR A 172 17.22 -3.89 -9.55
CA TYR A 172 15.86 -3.97 -9.05
C TYR A 172 15.84 -4.77 -7.74
N PHE A 173 15.60 -4.09 -6.62
CA PHE A 173 15.35 -4.72 -5.32
C PHE A 173 13.88 -4.50 -4.98
N ALA A 174 13.21 -5.56 -4.53
CA ALA A 174 11.84 -5.44 -4.05
C ALA A 174 11.81 -4.58 -2.79
N ASP A 175 10.87 -3.64 -2.76
CA ASP A 175 10.72 -2.71 -1.66
C ASP A 175 9.26 -2.28 -1.49
N GLY A 176 8.93 -1.79 -0.31
CA GLY A 176 7.58 -1.33 -0.04
C GLY A 176 7.45 -0.55 1.25
N ILE A 177 6.22 -0.11 1.47
CA ILE A 177 5.79 0.68 2.61
C ILE A 177 4.60 -0.04 3.22
N VAL A 178 4.65 -0.26 4.52
CA VAL A 178 3.45 -0.58 5.29
C VAL A 178 3.10 0.60 6.17
N GLU A 179 1.83 0.94 6.21
CA GLU A 179 1.29 2.00 7.03
C GLU A 179 0.29 1.45 8.05
N GLU A 180 0.38 1.88 9.29
CA GLU A 180 -0.63 1.70 10.33
C GLU A 180 -1.32 3.05 10.59
N TRP A 181 -2.63 3.08 10.41
CA TRP A 181 -3.46 4.26 10.59
C TRP A 181 -4.40 4.03 11.77
N LYS A 182 -4.33 4.89 12.79
CA LYS A 182 -5.18 4.83 13.98
C LYS A 182 -6.38 5.76 13.83
N PHE A 183 -7.56 5.25 14.15
CA PHE A 183 -8.83 5.98 14.15
C PHE A 183 -9.42 6.02 15.57
N PRO A 184 -10.40 6.91 15.83
CA PRO A 184 -11.08 6.98 17.13
C PRO A 184 -11.83 5.69 17.47
N ASP A 185 -12.32 4.97 16.48
CA ASP A 185 -13.14 3.78 16.66
C ASP A 185 -13.07 2.85 15.44
N SER A 186 -13.61 1.65 15.61
CA SER A 186 -13.61 0.62 14.56
C SER A 186 -14.50 0.96 13.36
N LYS A 187 -15.56 1.74 13.57
CA LYS A 187 -16.45 2.15 12.48
C LYS A 187 -15.72 3.10 11.53
N SER A 188 -14.98 4.06 12.07
CA SER A 188 -14.16 5.02 11.33
C SER A 188 -13.05 4.32 10.54
N ALA A 189 -12.32 3.39 11.18
CA ALA A 189 -11.30 2.58 10.49
C ALA A 189 -11.89 1.75 9.34
N ARG A 190 -13.03 1.08 9.57
CA ARG A 190 -13.72 0.30 8.55
C ARG A 190 -14.16 1.15 7.36
N LEU A 191 -14.74 2.33 7.61
CA LEU A 191 -15.21 3.23 6.54
C LEU A 191 -14.04 3.69 5.67
N ALA A 192 -12.95 4.16 6.29
CA ALA A 192 -11.73 4.56 5.57
C ALA A 192 -11.13 3.40 4.76
N ALA A 193 -11.02 2.21 5.37
CA ALA A 193 -10.45 1.04 4.71
C ALA A 193 -11.29 0.55 3.54
N LYS A 194 -12.63 0.55 3.68
CA LYS A 194 -13.54 0.15 2.61
C LYS A 194 -13.44 1.13 1.45
N GLU A 195 -13.50 2.42 1.74
CA GLU A 195 -13.40 3.45 0.72
C GLU A 195 -12.07 3.42 -0.03
N LEU A 196 -10.96 3.30 0.70
CA LEU A 196 -9.65 3.17 0.07
C LEU A 196 -9.56 1.89 -0.75
N GLY A 197 -10.04 0.77 -0.22
CA GLY A 197 -10.03 -0.53 -0.90
C GLY A 197 -10.82 -0.54 -2.21
N GLU A 198 -11.95 0.16 -2.28
CA GLU A 198 -12.75 0.30 -3.51
C GLU A 198 -12.08 1.14 -4.59
N LYS A 199 -11.12 2.01 -4.22
CA LYS A 199 -10.47 2.98 -5.12
C LYS A 199 -8.95 2.80 -5.19
N GLU A 200 -8.41 1.70 -4.64
CA GLU A 200 -6.97 1.55 -4.43
C GLU A 200 -6.17 1.59 -5.72
N GLU A 201 -6.68 0.97 -6.79
CA GLU A 201 -6.01 0.91 -8.10
C GLU A 201 -5.72 2.31 -8.66
N MET A 202 -6.55 3.28 -8.28
CA MET A 202 -6.46 4.67 -8.72
C MET A 202 -5.67 5.56 -7.76
N VAL A 203 -5.60 5.19 -6.49
CA VAL A 203 -4.77 5.87 -5.49
C VAL A 203 -3.30 5.44 -5.63
N PHE A 204 -3.07 4.15 -5.88
CA PHE A 204 -1.77 3.50 -6.00
C PHE A 204 -1.46 3.08 -7.44
N VAL A 205 -1.74 3.97 -8.40
CA VAL A 205 -1.47 3.76 -9.82
C VAL A 205 0.00 3.36 -10.02
N LEU A 206 0.21 2.24 -10.73
CA LEU A 206 1.53 1.62 -10.97
C LEU A 206 2.25 1.06 -9.73
N CYS A 207 1.55 0.87 -8.62
CA CYS A 207 2.14 0.38 -7.37
C CYS A 207 1.28 -0.69 -6.67
N THR A 208 -0.04 -0.60 -6.81
CA THR A 208 -1.08 -1.38 -6.10
C THR A 208 -1.01 -1.23 -4.57
N GLY A 209 -2.17 -1.13 -3.94
CA GLY A 209 -2.32 -1.15 -2.49
C GLY A 209 -3.07 -2.38 -2.02
N PHE A 210 -2.67 -2.99 -0.90
CA PHE A 210 -3.47 -3.97 -0.17
C PHE A 210 -3.93 -3.36 1.15
N ILE A 211 -5.24 -3.42 1.38
CA ILE A 211 -5.88 -2.68 2.47
C ILE A 211 -6.66 -3.67 3.34
N CYS A 212 -6.45 -3.57 4.64
CA CYS A 212 -7.25 -4.27 5.63
C CYS A 212 -7.49 -3.40 6.86
N TYR A 213 -8.43 -3.80 7.70
CA TYR A 213 -8.66 -3.15 8.99
C TYR A 213 -8.88 -4.18 10.10
N ILE A 214 -8.61 -3.76 11.32
CA ILE A 214 -8.84 -4.53 12.54
C ILE A 214 -8.96 -3.54 13.70
N GLU A 215 -10.00 -3.73 14.53
CA GLU A 215 -10.34 -2.79 15.60
C GLU A 215 -10.46 -1.37 15.03
N ASN A 216 -9.83 -0.38 15.66
CA ASN A 216 -9.74 1.01 15.23
C ASN A 216 -8.50 1.31 14.37
N TYR A 217 -7.92 0.30 13.72
CA TYR A 217 -6.75 0.46 12.85
C TYR A 217 -7.04 0.04 11.41
N MET A 218 -6.49 0.80 10.47
CA MET A 218 -6.38 0.43 9.05
C MET A 218 -4.91 0.21 8.73
N TYR A 219 -4.63 -0.80 7.90
CA TYR A 219 -3.30 -1.07 7.37
C TYR A 219 -3.31 -0.91 5.86
N VAL A 220 -2.26 -0.28 5.35
CA VAL A 220 -2.05 -0.06 3.92
C VAL A 220 -0.67 -0.61 3.56
N PHE A 221 -0.64 -1.61 2.67
CA PHE A 221 0.57 -2.19 2.15
C PHE A 221 0.69 -1.76 0.69
N HIS A 222 1.75 -1.04 0.33
CA HIS A 222 1.95 -0.63 -1.06
C HIS A 222 3.41 -0.67 -1.43
N SER A 223 3.66 -0.90 -2.72
CA SER A 223 5.00 -0.82 -3.28
C SER A 223 5.25 0.57 -3.86
N ARG A 224 6.47 0.84 -4.32
CA ARG A 224 6.75 2.01 -5.16
C ARG A 224 6.71 1.71 -6.66
N ALA A 225 6.56 0.44 -7.02
CA ALA A 225 6.57 -0.01 -8.39
C ALA A 225 5.83 -1.35 -8.51
N ILE A 226 4.96 -1.43 -9.51
CA ILE A 226 4.04 -2.57 -9.73
C ILE A 226 4.75 -3.93 -9.76
N ASN A 227 5.99 -3.97 -10.25
CA ASN A 227 6.79 -5.20 -10.32
C ASN A 227 7.08 -5.80 -8.92
N PHE A 228 7.00 -4.99 -7.86
CA PHE A 228 7.23 -5.44 -6.48
C PHE A 228 5.94 -5.85 -5.77
N MET A 229 4.76 -5.71 -6.39
CA MET A 229 3.49 -6.17 -5.82
C MET A 229 3.52 -7.67 -5.46
N TYR A 230 4.19 -8.49 -6.28
CA TYR A 230 4.35 -9.94 -6.05
C TYR A 230 5.09 -10.26 -4.76
N SER A 231 5.92 -9.35 -4.28
CA SER A 231 6.68 -9.48 -3.04
C SER A 231 5.83 -9.10 -1.82
N ILE A 232 4.86 -8.20 -1.98
CA ILE A 232 4.00 -7.67 -0.90
C ILE A 232 2.80 -8.57 -0.63
N LYS A 233 2.17 -9.12 -1.68
CA LYS A 233 0.93 -9.92 -1.56
C LYS A 233 1.07 -11.10 -0.57
N PRO A 234 2.16 -11.89 -0.56
CA PRO A 234 2.34 -12.97 0.42
C PRO A 234 2.47 -12.46 1.86
N VAL A 235 3.14 -11.31 2.06
CA VAL A 235 3.27 -10.69 3.39
C VAL A 235 1.90 -10.23 3.90
N PHE A 236 1.12 -9.60 3.02
CA PHE A 236 -0.24 -9.16 3.34
C PHE A 236 -1.14 -10.34 3.72
N LYS A 237 -1.15 -11.42 2.92
CA LYS A 237 -1.91 -12.65 3.23
C LYS A 237 -1.50 -13.25 4.59
N ASP A 238 -0.20 -13.35 4.88
CA ASP A 238 0.27 -13.87 6.16
C ASP A 238 -0.15 -12.98 7.34
N PHE A 239 -0.09 -11.65 7.17
CA PHE A 239 -0.51 -10.70 8.18
C PHE A 239 -2.01 -10.82 8.49
N THR A 240 -2.85 -10.83 7.46
CA THR A 240 -4.31 -10.89 7.62
C THR A 240 -4.74 -12.23 8.22
N ASN A 241 -4.12 -13.34 7.82
CA ASN A 241 -4.38 -14.67 8.37
C ASN A 241 -3.97 -14.77 9.86
N LYS A 242 -2.83 -14.18 10.26
CA LYS A 242 -2.37 -14.24 11.65
C LYS A 242 -3.12 -13.30 12.59
N THR A 243 -3.67 -12.21 12.07
CA THR A 243 -4.32 -11.18 12.88
C THR A 243 -5.83 -11.20 12.81
N ASN A 244 -6.42 -11.98 11.89
CA ASN A 244 -7.85 -11.92 11.54
C ASN A 244 -8.29 -10.52 11.04
N ALA A 245 -7.37 -9.77 10.42
CA ALA A 245 -7.70 -8.48 9.82
C ALA A 245 -8.61 -8.65 8.59
N ILE A 246 -9.61 -7.78 8.48
CA ILE A 246 -10.63 -7.83 7.42
C ILE A 246 -10.11 -7.08 6.21
N GLN A 247 -9.99 -7.79 5.09
CA GLN A 247 -9.48 -7.27 3.82
C GLN A 247 -10.58 -6.50 3.08
N THR A 248 -10.24 -5.40 2.41
CA THR A 248 -11.23 -4.55 1.74
C THR A 248 -11.15 -4.58 0.21
N ASN A 249 -10.00 -4.91 -0.36
CA ASN A 249 -9.84 -5.08 -1.81
C ASN A 249 -9.80 -6.57 -2.21
N LEU A 250 -10.99 -7.15 -2.41
CA LEU A 250 -11.16 -8.58 -2.77
C LEU A 250 -10.85 -8.88 -4.25
N LYS A 251 -10.82 -7.87 -5.14
CA LYS A 251 -10.74 -8.09 -6.60
C LYS A 251 -9.38 -8.59 -7.11
N LEU A 252 -8.30 -8.39 -6.35
CA LEU A 252 -6.94 -8.80 -6.76
C LEU A 252 -6.48 -10.14 -6.15
N ILE A 253 -7.36 -10.81 -5.42
CA ILE A 253 -7.10 -12.12 -4.83
C ILE A 253 -7.83 -13.18 -5.67
N GLY A 254 -7.50 -13.22 -6.97
CA GLY A 254 -7.50 -14.50 -7.65
C GLY A 254 -6.45 -15.38 -6.95
N ASP A 255 -6.89 -16.54 -6.51
CA ASP A 255 -6.02 -17.67 -6.18
C ASP A 255 -5.43 -18.28 -7.47
#